data_AF-A0AAW1IL25-F1
#
_entry.id   AF-A0AAW1IL25-F1
#
_cell.length_a   1.000
_cell.length_b   1.000
_cell.length_c   1.000
_cell.angle_alpha   90.00
_cell.angle_beta   90.00
_cell.angle_gamma   90.00
#
_symmetry.space_group_name_H-M   'P 1'
#
loop_
_entity.id
_entity.type
_entity.pdbx_description
1 polymer ?
#
loop_
_entity_poly.entity_id
_entity_poly.type
_entity_poly.pdbx_seq_one_letter_code
_entity_poly.pdbx_strand_id
1 'polypeptide(L)'
;MTKDGESPHPSKSSSPPIHPAFSAGNIYSHVKTTLTLQDSEYRTWRHVFMVHCGSYGVQGHLTGKSTPIGDDDEKWQQLDYLVQSWIFTTISVELFTMVCEPDATAHDI
;
A
#
# COMPACT_ATOMS: atom_id res chain seq x y z
N MET A 1 -27.66 21.08 49.71
CA MET A 1 -26.23 21.36 49.49
C MET A 1 -25.45 20.11 49.87
N THR A 2 -24.62 19.44 49.08
CA THR A 2 -24.21 19.51 47.67
C THR A 2 -23.68 18.11 47.38
N LYS A 3 -24.16 17.43 46.33
CA LYS A 3 -23.72 16.08 45.94
C LYS A 3 -22.32 16.19 45.32
N ASP A 4 -21.43 15.28 45.70
CA ASP A 4 -20.05 15.21 45.28
C ASP A 4 -19.90 15.27 43.76
N GLY A 5 -19.07 16.20 43.29
CA GLY A 5 -18.71 16.37 41.89
C GLY A 5 -17.70 15.31 41.49
N GLU A 6 -18.17 14.29 40.80
CA GLU A 6 -17.31 13.33 40.12
C GLU A 6 -16.64 14.01 38.91
N SER A 7 -15.33 14.21 39.02
CA SER A 7 -14.50 14.74 37.92
C SER A 7 -14.61 13.84 36.69
N PRO A 8 -14.77 14.39 35.46
CA PRO A 8 -14.76 13.58 34.27
C PRO A 8 -13.35 13.01 34.07
N HIS A 9 -13.23 11.68 34.13
CA HIS A 9 -12.05 10.98 33.63
C HIS A 9 -11.79 11.39 32.17
N PRO A 10 -10.53 11.67 31.76
CA PRO A 10 -10.24 11.94 30.37
C PRO A 10 -10.47 10.67 29.56
N SER A 11 -11.46 10.73 28.66
CA SER A 11 -11.72 9.72 27.65
C SER A 11 -10.42 9.47 26.88
N LYS A 12 -9.84 8.28 27.01
CA LYS A 12 -8.70 7.86 26.19
C LYS A 12 -9.16 7.90 24.72
N SER A 13 -8.77 8.94 23.98
CA SER A 13 -8.91 8.95 22.52
C SER A 13 -7.92 7.93 21.96
N SER A 14 -8.39 6.72 21.67
CA SER A 14 -7.59 5.79 20.88
C SER A 14 -7.56 6.31 19.45
N SER A 15 -6.39 6.77 19.00
CA SER A 15 -6.15 6.99 17.57
C SER A 15 -6.45 5.71 16.79
N PRO A 16 -7.00 5.81 15.56
CA PRO A 16 -7.26 4.64 14.75
C PRO A 16 -5.96 3.86 14.51
N PRO A 17 -6.01 2.52 14.45
CA PRO A 17 -4.84 1.69 14.18
C PRO A 17 -4.18 2.08 12.85
N ILE A 18 -2.87 2.31 12.87
CA ILE A 18 -2.07 2.55 11.66
C ILE A 18 -2.07 1.28 10.81
N HIS A 19 -2.25 1.42 9.50
CA HIS A 19 -2.25 0.28 8.59
C HIS A 19 -0.86 -0.38 8.53
N PRO A 20 -0.76 -1.72 8.58
CA PRO A 20 0.54 -2.43 8.59
C PRO A 20 1.45 -2.09 7.41
N ALA A 21 0.88 -1.77 6.25
CA ALA A 21 1.64 -1.37 5.06
C ALA A 21 2.55 -0.16 5.31
N PHE A 22 2.15 0.79 6.16
CA PHE A 22 3.00 1.93 6.52
C PHE A 22 4.20 1.55 7.41
N SER A 23 4.21 0.32 7.94
CA SER A 23 5.33 -0.26 8.68
C SER A 23 6.22 -1.12 7.79
N ALA A 24 5.83 -1.35 6.53
CA ALA A 24 6.70 -2.00 5.55
C ALA A 24 7.90 -1.09 5.35
N GLY A 25 9.05 -1.47 5.91
CA GLY A 25 10.32 -0.81 5.61
C GLY A 25 10.63 -0.87 4.11
N ASN A 26 11.75 -0.28 3.71
CA ASN A 26 12.14 -0.20 2.31
C ASN A 26 12.16 -1.60 1.65
N ILE A 27 11.35 -1.82 0.61
CA ILE A 27 11.08 -3.14 0.00
C ILE A 27 12.33 -3.85 -0.53
N TYR A 28 13.42 -3.09 -0.75
CA TYR A 28 14.74 -3.60 -1.14
C TYR A 28 15.29 -4.69 -0.22
N SER A 29 14.93 -4.74 1.07
CA SER A 29 15.36 -5.83 1.96
C SER A 29 14.68 -7.17 1.67
N HIS A 30 13.55 -7.17 0.95
CA HIS A 30 12.71 -8.35 0.72
C HIS A 30 12.56 -8.74 -0.75
N VAL A 31 12.61 -7.79 -1.68
CA VAL A 31 12.48 -8.05 -3.12
C VAL A 31 13.81 -7.78 -3.81
N LYS A 32 14.59 -8.85 -4.06
CA LYS A 32 15.86 -8.80 -4.81
C LYS A 32 15.68 -8.96 -6.32
N THR A 33 14.44 -9.07 -6.78
CA THR A 33 14.12 -9.33 -8.18
C THR A 33 13.61 -8.05 -8.81
N THR A 34 14.40 -7.50 -9.73
CA THR A 34 13.95 -6.45 -10.64
C THR A 34 13.26 -7.13 -11.81
N LEU A 35 12.01 -6.77 -12.10
CA LEU A 35 11.35 -7.18 -13.33
C LEU A 35 12.01 -6.45 -14.51
N THR A 36 12.43 -7.19 -15.53
CA THR A 36 12.87 -6.61 -16.81
C THR A 36 11.94 -7.05 -17.94
N LEU A 37 12.23 -6.62 -19.18
CA LEU A 37 11.52 -7.07 -20.38
C LEU A 37 11.75 -8.55 -20.74
N GLN A 38 12.56 -9.28 -19.97
CA GLN A 38 12.76 -10.72 -20.16
C GLN A 38 11.59 -11.52 -19.54
N ASP A 39 10.86 -12.27 -20.38
CA ASP A 39 9.70 -13.09 -19.98
C ASP A 39 9.97 -14.07 -18.82
N SER A 40 11.23 -14.48 -18.64
CA SER A 40 11.64 -15.45 -17.62
C SER A 40 11.46 -14.92 -16.19
N GLU A 41 11.43 -13.61 -15.99
CA GLU A 41 11.45 -12.99 -14.67
C GLU A 41 10.05 -12.67 -14.14
N TYR A 42 9.08 -12.49 -15.04
CA TYR A 42 7.73 -12.05 -14.68
C TYR A 42 7.03 -12.98 -13.70
N ARG A 43 7.10 -14.31 -13.91
CA ARG A 43 6.39 -15.25 -13.03
C ARG A 43 6.90 -15.18 -11.59
N THR A 44 8.23 -15.14 -11.43
CA THR A 44 8.88 -15.09 -10.11
C THR A 44 8.62 -13.75 -9.44
N TRP A 45 8.82 -12.64 -10.16
CA TRP A 45 8.55 -11.30 -9.66
C TRP A 45 7.09 -11.16 -9.21
N ARG A 46 6.14 -11.53 -10.07
CA ARG A 46 4.70 -11.45 -9.78
C ARG A 46 4.34 -12.26 -8.54
N HIS A 47 4.86 -13.48 -8.41
CA HIS A 47 4.56 -14.33 -7.26
C HIS A 47 5.06 -13.68 -5.95
N VAL A 48 6.32 -13.23 -5.93
CA VAL A 48 6.92 -12.59 -4.74
C VAL A 48 6.18 -11.29 -4.41
N PHE A 49 5.88 -10.47 -5.41
CA PHE A 49 5.19 -9.20 -5.23
C PHE A 49 3.77 -9.38 -4.66
N MET A 50 3.04 -10.37 -5.16
CA MET A 50 1.71 -10.72 -4.64
C MET A 50 1.76 -11.20 -3.18
N VAL A 51 2.75 -12.03 -2.82
CA VAL A 51 2.96 -12.47 -1.43
C VAL A 51 3.27 -11.29 -0.52
N HIS A 52 4.12 -10.37 -0.97
CA HIS A 52 4.44 -9.14 -0.24
C HIS A 52 3.18 -8.31 0.03
N CYS A 53 2.41 -7.97 -1.01
CA CYS A 53 1.18 -7.20 -0.86
C CYS A 53 0.13 -7.89 0.00
N GLY A 54 0.04 -9.23 -0.08
CA GLY A 54 -0.83 -10.04 0.77
C GLY A 54 -0.45 -9.95 2.25
N SER A 55 0.85 -10.00 2.57
CA SER A 55 1.35 -9.92 3.95
C SER A 55 1.08 -8.57 4.62
N TYR A 56 0.93 -7.50 3.82
CA TYR A 56 0.61 -6.15 4.29
C TYR A 56 -0.86 -5.75 4.10
N GLY A 57 -1.72 -6.65 3.61
CA GLY A 57 -3.16 -6.39 3.46
C GLY A 57 -3.54 -5.45 2.31
N VAL A 58 -2.64 -5.21 1.35
CA VAL A 58 -2.87 -4.27 0.22
C VAL A 58 -3.05 -4.96 -1.13
N GLN A 59 -3.09 -6.29 -1.17
CA GLN A 59 -3.31 -7.06 -2.41
C GLN A 59 -4.60 -6.65 -3.16
N GLY A 60 -5.58 -6.07 -2.47
CA GLY A 60 -6.79 -5.53 -3.09
C GLY A 60 -6.53 -4.44 -4.12
N HIS A 61 -5.49 -3.61 -3.93
CA HIS A 61 -5.11 -2.54 -4.86
C HIS A 61 -4.63 -3.10 -6.21
N LEU A 62 -3.89 -4.21 -6.21
CA LEU A 62 -3.44 -4.86 -7.46
C LEU A 62 -4.56 -5.53 -8.23
N THR A 63 -5.59 -6.00 -7.53
CA THR A 63 -6.66 -6.81 -8.11
C THR A 63 -7.93 -6.00 -8.44
N GLY A 64 -7.92 -4.69 -8.16
CA GLY A 64 -9.11 -3.83 -8.28
C GLY A 64 -10.21 -4.14 -7.26
N LYS A 65 -9.95 -5.04 -6.29
CA LYS A 65 -10.93 -5.39 -5.24
C LYS A 65 -10.99 -4.34 -4.13
N SER A 66 -9.93 -3.57 -3.95
CA SER A 66 -9.91 -2.41 -3.07
C SER A 66 -10.36 -1.21 -3.88
N THR A 67 -11.54 -0.66 -3.59
CA THR A 67 -12.07 0.54 -4.22
C THR A 67 -12.18 1.66 -3.18
N PRO A 68 -11.94 2.93 -3.56
CA PRO A 68 -12.12 4.05 -2.65
C PRO A 68 -13.60 4.16 -2.22
N ILE A 69 -13.84 4.61 -0.99
CA ILE A 69 -15.20 4.79 -0.45
C ILE A 69 -15.83 6.12 -0.93
N GLY A 70 -15.02 7.03 -1.47
CA GLY A 70 -15.43 8.27 -2.12
C GLY A 70 -14.20 9.02 -2.64
N ASP A 71 -14.42 10.20 -3.24
CA ASP A 71 -13.37 10.98 -3.89
C ASP A 71 -12.27 11.44 -2.90
N ASP A 72 -12.63 11.59 -1.60
CA ASP A 72 -11.73 12.03 -0.53
C ASP A 72 -11.20 10.87 0.34
N ASP A 73 -11.16 9.64 -0.18
CA ASP A 73 -10.58 8.49 0.56
C ASP A 73 -9.05 8.55 0.59
N GLU A 74 -8.52 9.50 1.38
CA GLU A 74 -7.08 9.75 1.53
C GLU A 74 -6.33 8.50 1.96
N LYS A 75 -6.95 7.64 2.77
CA LYS A 75 -6.31 6.41 3.25
C LYS A 75 -6.16 5.41 2.11
N TRP A 76 -7.20 5.21 1.30
CA TRP A 76 -7.09 4.38 0.11
C TRP A 76 -6.03 4.94 -0.84
N GLN A 77 -6.02 6.25 -1.09
CA GLN A 77 -5.03 6.91 -1.95
C GLN A 77 -3.60 6.70 -1.47
N GLN A 78 -3.34 6.85 -0.16
CA GLN A 78 -2.02 6.63 0.43
C GLN A 78 -1.55 5.18 0.27
N LEU A 79 -2.45 4.22 0.45
CA LEU A 79 -2.13 2.80 0.24
C LEU A 79 -1.90 2.50 -1.24
N ASP A 80 -2.64 3.12 -2.14
CA ASP A 80 -2.46 2.98 -3.58
C ASP A 80 -1.07 3.48 -4.01
N TYR A 81 -0.72 4.72 -3.63
CA TYR A 81 0.61 5.29 -3.90
C TYR A 81 1.75 4.47 -3.30
N LEU A 82 1.53 3.87 -2.13
CA LEU A 82 2.52 2.99 -1.52
C LEU A 82 2.75 1.75 -2.39
N VAL A 83 1.69 1.11 -2.90
CA VAL A 83 1.79 -0.04 -3.80
C VAL A 83 2.44 0.37 -5.14
N GLN A 84 2.07 1.52 -5.72
CA GLN A 84 2.73 2.05 -6.91
C GLN A 84 4.24 2.23 -6.69
N SER A 85 4.64 2.80 -5.55
CA SER A 85 6.06 2.97 -5.20
C SER A 85 6.81 1.64 -5.13
N TRP A 86 6.15 0.57 -4.65
CA TRP A 86 6.74 -0.77 -4.62
C TRP A 86 6.86 -1.37 -6.02
N ILE A 87 5.91 -1.12 -6.92
CA ILE A 87 6.04 -1.54 -8.32
C ILE A 87 7.22 -0.80 -8.94
N PHE A 88 7.27 0.53 -8.87
CA PHE A 88 8.31 1.34 -9.50
C PHE A 88 9.72 1.06 -9.00
N THR A 89 9.87 0.67 -7.73
CA THR A 89 11.18 0.29 -7.16
C THR A 89 11.63 -1.13 -7.51
N THR A 90 10.74 -1.96 -8.06
CA THR A 90 11.02 -3.37 -8.36
C THR A 90 10.92 -3.70 -9.85
N ILE A 91 10.72 -2.71 -10.73
CA ILE A 91 10.77 -2.85 -12.18
C ILE A 91 12.00 -2.14 -12.77
N SER A 92 12.40 -2.51 -13.99
CA SER A 92 13.47 -1.82 -14.72
C SER A 92 13.05 -0.40 -15.10
N VAL A 93 14.03 0.47 -15.35
CA VAL A 93 13.78 1.85 -15.83
C VAL A 93 12.97 1.84 -17.13
N GLU A 94 13.24 0.89 -18.03
CA GLU A 94 12.49 0.74 -19.29
C GLU A 94 11.00 0.47 -19.02
N LEU A 95 10.69 -0.49 -18.14
CA LEU A 95 9.31 -0.78 -17.74
C LEU A 95 8.65 0.40 -17.04
N PHE A 96 9.37 1.07 -16.13
CA PHE A 96 8.88 2.28 -15.48
C PHE A 96 8.45 3.33 -16.50
N THR A 97 9.27 3.60 -17.52
CA THR A 97 8.91 4.59 -18.56
C THR A 97 7.73 4.19 -19.43
N MET A 98 7.38 2.90 -19.49
CA MET A 98 6.22 2.41 -20.25
C MET A 98 4.91 2.43 -19.47
N VAL A 99 4.96 2.33 -18.14
CA VAL A 99 3.76 2.18 -17.30
C VAL A 99 3.48 3.38 -16.39
N CYS A 100 4.43 4.30 -16.26
CA CYS A 100 4.28 5.51 -15.43
C CYS A 100 3.39 6.54 -16.14
N GLU A 101 2.08 6.36 -16.00
CA GLU A 101 1.07 7.29 -16.49
C GLU A 101 0.52 8.19 -15.37
N PRO A 102 0.21 9.46 -15.66
CA PRO A 102 -0.54 10.30 -14.73
C PRO A 102 -1.88 9.66 -14.39
N ASP A 103 -2.30 9.79 -13.12
CA ASP A 103 -3.59 9.31 -12.60
C ASP A 103 -3.80 7.78 -12.63
N ALA A 104 -2.80 7.00 -13.05
CA ALA A 104 -2.85 5.54 -12.95
C ALA A 104 -2.89 5.08 -11.49
N THR A 105 -3.74 4.10 -11.21
CA THR A 105 -3.75 3.39 -9.92
C THR A 105 -2.77 2.22 -9.95
N ALA A 106 -2.47 1.64 -8.78
CA ALA A 106 -1.70 0.40 -8.73
C ALA A 106 -2.36 -0.78 -9.48
N HIS A 107 -3.66 -0.70 -9.80
CA HIS A 107 -4.35 -1.70 -10.61
C HIS A 107 -4.10 -1.54 -12.11
N ASP A 108 -3.85 -0.31 -12.55
CA ASP A 108 -3.70 0.04 -13.98
C ASP A 108 -2.27 -0.21 -14.50
N ILE A 109 -1.30 -0.34 -13.57
CA ILE A 109 0.11 -0.69 -13.84
C ILE A 109 0.27 -2.20 -14.03
#